data_AF-A0A2E0SPD5-F1
#
_entry.id   AF-A0A2E0SPD5-F1
#
_cell.length_a   1.000
_cell.length_b   1.000
_cell.length_c   1.000
_cell.angle_alpha   90.00
_cell.angle_beta   90.00
_cell.angle_gamma   90.00
#
_symmetry.space_group_name_H-M   'P 1'
#
loop_
_entity.id
_entity.type
_entity.pdbx_description
1 polymer ?
#
loop_
_entity_poly.entity_id
_entity_poly.type
_entity_poly.pdbx_seq_one_letter_code
_entity_poly.pdbx_strand_id
1 'polypeptide(L)'
;MAKRMQMNDQITVGPQPTAAEIESLPKDGFQSVINFRTAGEEDQPFSPEEERDRVEAVGMNYLHVPVSMDAMDSRKVDDFREKFKAIPKPLYAHCKTGKRAGAMVMMHTASEQGMTGEEALQAAEEMGFECDVPELKQFVKSYVDQHANT
;
A
#
# COMPACT_ATOMS: atom_id res chain seq x y z
N MET A 1 14.83 4.60 9.41
CA MET A 1 13.44 4.49 9.91
C MET A 1 12.53 5.06 8.83
N ALA A 2 11.88 4.22 8.03
CA ALA A 2 10.85 4.72 7.12
C ALA A 2 9.65 5.17 7.97
N LYS A 3 9.37 6.47 7.99
CA LYS A 3 8.25 7.04 8.75
C LYS A 3 6.94 6.73 8.00
N ARG A 4 5.82 6.64 8.72
CA ARG A 4 4.49 6.63 8.09
C ARG A 4 4.36 7.88 7.20
N MET A 5 3.86 7.69 5.98
CA MET A 5 3.62 8.71 4.98
C MET A 5 2.12 8.78 4.70
N GLN A 6 1.47 9.86 5.11
CA GLN A 6 0.06 10.08 4.79
C GLN A 6 -0.04 10.48 3.32
N MET A 7 -0.74 9.65 2.53
CA MET A 7 -0.92 9.91 1.11
C MET A 7 -2.07 10.89 0.85
N ASN A 8 -3.16 10.71 1.58
CA ASN A 8 -4.34 11.57 1.62
C ASN A 8 -5.14 11.25 2.90
N ASP A 9 -6.35 11.78 3.04
CA ASP A 9 -7.20 11.56 4.21
C ASP A 9 -7.68 10.10 4.37
N GLN A 10 -7.60 9.29 3.30
CA GLN A 10 -8.05 7.91 3.29
C GLN A 10 -6.91 6.89 3.48
N ILE A 11 -5.68 7.24 3.14
CA ILE A 11 -4.59 6.27 3.00
C ILE A 11 -3.31 6.80 3.66
N THR A 12 -2.74 6.00 4.54
CA THR A 12 -1.38 6.17 5.05
C THR A 12 -0.55 4.94 4.69
N VAL A 13 0.66 5.16 4.21
CA VAL A 13 1.63 4.11 3.84
C VAL A 13 2.75 4.04 4.89
N GLY A 14 3.26 2.86 5.18
CA GLY A 14 4.47 2.74 6.01
C GLY A 14 5.13 1.36 6.00
N PRO A 15 6.17 1.16 6.82
CA PRO A 15 6.83 -0.13 6.98
C PRO A 15 5.95 -1.11 7.77
N GLN A 16 6.43 -2.34 7.91
CA GLN A 16 5.80 -3.37 8.72
C GLN A 16 5.49 -2.82 10.13
N PRO A 17 4.22 -2.77 10.55
CA PRO A 17 3.88 -2.34 11.90
C PRO A 17 4.32 -3.40 12.91
N THR A 18 4.73 -2.96 14.09
CA THR A 18 4.91 -3.81 15.27
C THR A 18 3.55 -4.17 15.89
N ALA A 19 3.52 -5.16 16.78
CA ALA A 19 2.30 -5.50 17.51
C ALA A 19 1.74 -4.30 18.31
N ALA A 20 2.60 -3.53 18.98
CA ALA A 20 2.21 -2.34 19.72
C ALA A 20 1.66 -1.22 18.81
N GLU A 21 2.18 -1.09 17.59
CA GLU A 21 1.64 -0.16 16.61
C GLU A 21 0.27 -0.60 16.10
N ILE A 22 0.05 -1.90 15.84
CA ILE A 22 -1.28 -2.43 15.48
C ILE A 22 -2.31 -2.06 16.56
N GLU A 23 -1.94 -2.21 17.84
CA GLU A 23 -2.80 -1.82 18.97
C GLU A 23 -3.07 -0.30 19.07
N SER A 24 -2.21 0.54 18.48
CA SER A 24 -2.38 1.99 18.48
C SER A 24 -3.17 2.51 17.28
N LEU A 25 -3.18 1.80 16.15
CA LEU A 25 -3.82 2.24 14.90
C LEU A 25 -5.30 2.68 15.06
N PRO A 26 -6.16 2.01 15.83
CA PRO A 26 -7.54 2.48 16.02
C PRO A 26 -7.62 3.85 16.71
N LYS A 27 -6.68 4.14 17.63
CA LYS A 27 -6.62 5.42 18.35
C LYS A 27 -6.16 6.55 17.44
N ASP A 28 -5.38 6.21 16.42
CA ASP A 28 -4.96 7.12 15.35
C ASP A 28 -6.06 7.32 14.29
N GLY A 29 -7.22 6.66 14.44
CA GLY A 29 -8.38 6.79 13.57
C GLY A 29 -8.42 5.82 12.38
N PHE A 30 -7.46 4.89 12.28
CA PHE A 30 -7.47 3.89 11.21
C PHE A 30 -8.55 2.84 11.44
N GLN A 31 -9.23 2.45 10.36
CA GLN A 31 -10.27 1.42 10.35
C GLN A 31 -9.80 0.11 9.71
N SER A 32 -8.72 0.15 8.93
CA SER A 32 -8.24 -1.01 8.19
C SER A 32 -6.71 -1.06 8.03
N VAL A 33 -6.17 -2.27 7.90
CA VAL A 33 -4.77 -2.54 7.55
C VAL A 33 -4.70 -3.31 6.22
N ILE A 34 -3.82 -2.88 5.32
CA ILE A 34 -3.49 -3.61 4.09
C ILE A 34 -2.05 -4.08 4.13
N ASN A 35 -1.84 -5.40 4.02
CA ASN A 35 -0.53 -6.02 3.96
C ASN A 35 -0.18 -6.43 2.53
N PHE A 36 0.90 -5.88 1.97
CA PHE A 36 1.39 -6.22 0.63
C PHE A 36 2.53 -7.25 0.60
N ARG A 37 2.97 -7.76 1.76
CA ARG A 37 4.04 -8.76 1.84
C ARG A 37 3.54 -10.14 1.44
N THR A 38 4.40 -10.93 0.81
CA THR A 38 4.11 -12.37 0.58
C THR A 38 4.30 -13.13 1.89
N ALA A 39 3.57 -14.24 2.11
CA ALA A 39 3.79 -15.07 3.30
C ALA A 39 5.22 -15.66 3.31
N GLY A 40 5.87 -15.67 4.48
CA GLY A 40 7.23 -16.21 4.64
C GLY A 40 8.35 -15.28 4.14
N GLU A 41 8.05 -14.01 3.88
CA GLU A 41 9.07 -13.02 3.52
C GLU A 41 10.01 -12.77 4.72
N GLU A 42 11.30 -12.59 4.46
CA GLU A 42 12.32 -12.38 5.51
C GLU A 42 11.99 -11.21 6.45
N ASP A 43 12.26 -11.36 7.75
CA ASP A 43 11.94 -10.36 8.79
C ASP A 43 10.43 -10.07 8.92
N GLN A 44 9.58 -11.07 8.69
CA GLN A 44 8.18 -11.00 9.11
C GLN A 44 8.08 -11.22 10.63
N PRO A 45 7.59 -10.25 11.41
CA PRO A 45 7.36 -10.43 12.84
C PRO A 45 6.20 -11.39 13.13
N PHE A 46 5.34 -11.61 12.12
CA PHE A 46 4.18 -12.49 12.15
C PHE A 46 3.83 -12.89 10.72
N SER A 47 3.25 -14.08 10.55
CA SER A 47 2.63 -14.49 9.31
C SER A 47 1.43 -13.60 8.95
N PRO A 48 0.99 -13.55 7.69
CA PRO A 48 -0.21 -12.78 7.32
C PRO A 48 -1.50 -13.21 8.05
N GLU A 49 -1.57 -14.46 8.53
CA GLU A 49 -2.69 -14.95 9.35
C GLU A 49 -2.60 -14.42 10.78
N GLU A 50 -1.42 -14.49 11.42
CA GLU A 50 -1.21 -13.92 12.75
C GLU A 50 -1.38 -12.39 12.78
N GLU A 51 -1.00 -11.70 11.69
CA GLU A 51 -1.27 -10.28 11.55
C GLU A 51 -2.77 -9.98 11.50
N ARG A 52 -3.52 -10.78 10.72
CA ARG A 52 -4.97 -10.67 10.63
C ARG A 52 -5.60 -10.77 12.01
N ASP A 53 -5.26 -11.82 12.75
CA ASP A 53 -5.83 -12.07 14.08
C ASP A 53 -5.59 -10.87 15.02
N ARG A 54 -4.40 -10.25 14.95
CA ARG A 54 -4.07 -9.06 15.74
C ARG A 54 -4.85 -7.82 15.32
N VAL A 55 -4.96 -7.57 14.01
CA VAL A 55 -5.70 -6.42 13.46
C VAL A 55 -7.19 -6.54 13.77
N GLU A 56 -7.77 -7.73 13.60
CA GLU A 56 -9.18 -7.98 13.89
C GLU A 56 -9.48 -7.94 15.40
N ALA A 57 -8.54 -8.40 16.25
CA ALA A 57 -8.69 -8.32 17.71
C ALA A 57 -8.78 -6.88 18.24
N VAL A 58 -8.25 -5.90 17.50
CA VAL A 58 -8.35 -4.46 17.86
C VAL A 58 -9.51 -3.76 17.13
N GLY A 59 -10.40 -4.53 16.49
CA GLY A 59 -11.62 -4.03 15.86
C GLY A 59 -11.41 -3.40 14.48
N MET A 60 -10.27 -3.65 13.83
CA MET A 60 -9.97 -3.16 12.49
C MET A 60 -10.20 -4.25 11.43
N ASN A 61 -10.34 -3.83 10.18
CA ASN A 61 -10.43 -4.73 9.04
C ASN A 61 -9.02 -5.05 8.52
N TYR A 62 -8.81 -6.28 8.08
CA TYR A 62 -7.54 -6.70 7.50
C TYR A 62 -7.71 -7.14 6.05
N LEU A 63 -6.81 -6.67 5.19
CA LEU A 63 -6.73 -7.12 3.81
C LEU A 63 -5.29 -7.52 3.46
N HIS A 64 -5.13 -8.74 2.97
CA HIS A 64 -3.84 -9.24 2.47
C HIS A 64 -3.85 -9.29 0.96
N VAL A 65 -2.95 -8.53 0.32
CA VAL A 65 -2.75 -8.53 -1.13
C VAL A 65 -1.27 -8.86 -1.41
N PRO A 66 -0.89 -10.13 -1.51
CA PRO A 66 0.51 -10.50 -1.65
C PRO A 66 1.09 -10.06 -2.99
N VAL A 67 2.04 -9.12 -2.95
CA VAL A 67 2.74 -8.62 -4.15
C VAL A 67 4.21 -8.99 -4.02
N SER A 68 4.80 -9.66 -5.02
CA SER A 68 6.26 -9.87 -5.08
C SER A 68 6.90 -8.67 -5.78
N MET A 69 8.06 -8.20 -5.31
CA MET A 69 8.80 -7.12 -5.99
C MET A 69 9.26 -7.57 -7.38
N ASP A 70 9.68 -8.82 -7.51
CA ASP A 70 10.22 -9.37 -8.76
C ASP A 70 9.12 -9.71 -9.78
N ALA A 71 7.85 -9.66 -9.35
CA ALA A 71 6.68 -10.02 -10.16
C ALA A 71 5.48 -9.12 -9.83
N MET A 72 5.71 -7.81 -9.87
CA MET A 72 4.62 -6.83 -9.86
C MET A 72 3.80 -7.02 -11.14
N ASP A 73 2.49 -7.14 -10.98
CA ASP A 73 1.55 -7.55 -12.03
C ASP A 73 0.34 -6.61 -11.96
N SER A 74 -0.07 -6.06 -13.10
CA SER A 74 -1.20 -5.14 -13.20
C SER A 74 -2.46 -5.73 -12.58
N ARG A 75 -2.67 -7.04 -12.73
CA ARG A 75 -3.83 -7.74 -12.14
C ARG A 75 -3.86 -7.66 -10.62
N LYS A 76 -2.71 -7.62 -9.96
CA LYS A 76 -2.64 -7.44 -8.50
C LYS A 76 -2.97 -6.01 -8.09
N VAL A 77 -2.60 -5.04 -8.94
CA VAL A 77 -2.97 -3.63 -8.73
C VAL A 77 -4.48 -3.48 -8.91
N ASP A 78 -5.05 -4.10 -9.94
CA ASP A 78 -6.50 -4.09 -10.18
C ASP A 78 -7.27 -4.74 -9.01
N ASP A 79 -6.83 -5.92 -8.56
CA ASP A 79 -7.42 -6.60 -7.40
C ASP A 79 -7.34 -5.72 -6.13
N PHE A 80 -6.21 -5.05 -5.91
CA PHE A 80 -6.08 -4.07 -4.83
C PHE A 80 -7.07 -2.92 -5.00
N ARG A 81 -7.15 -2.29 -6.18
CA ARG A 81 -8.05 -1.15 -6.45
C ARG A 81 -9.52 -1.52 -6.23
N GLU A 82 -9.94 -2.71 -6.67
CA GLU A 82 -11.31 -3.18 -6.46
C GLU A 82 -11.60 -3.42 -4.98
N LYS A 83 -10.71 -4.11 -4.26
CA LYS A 83 -10.86 -4.35 -2.82
C LYS A 83 -10.80 -3.06 -2.00
N PHE A 84 -10.00 -2.08 -2.46
CA PHE A 84 -9.91 -0.77 -1.84
C PHE A 84 -11.27 -0.07 -1.80
N LYS A 85 -12.12 -0.23 -2.82
CA LYS A 85 -13.47 0.38 -2.84
C LYS A 85 -14.33 -0.10 -1.67
N ALA A 86 -14.25 -1.38 -1.32
CA ALA A 86 -15.10 -2.01 -0.30
C ALA A 86 -14.58 -1.88 1.14
N ILE A 87 -13.29 -1.67 1.35
CA ILE A 87 -12.70 -1.67 2.70
C ILE A 87 -12.91 -0.32 3.42
N PRO A 88 -13.16 -0.27 4.75
CA PRO A 88 -13.30 0.99 5.48
C PRO A 88 -12.01 1.82 5.52
N LYS A 89 -12.15 3.16 5.53
CA LYS A 89 -11.05 4.14 5.57
C LYS A 89 -11.20 5.07 6.78
N PRO A 90 -10.15 5.70 7.31
CA PRO A 90 -8.75 5.68 6.85
C PRO A 90 -8.09 4.31 7.01
N LEU A 91 -7.17 3.98 6.12
CA LEU A 91 -6.43 2.71 6.20
C LEU A 91 -4.92 2.91 6.25
N TYR A 92 -4.26 1.93 6.87
CA TYR A 92 -2.81 1.82 6.93
C TYR A 92 -2.32 0.71 6.00
N ALA A 93 -1.59 1.06 4.95
CA ALA A 93 -1.05 0.13 3.98
C ALA A 93 0.47 -0.07 4.19
N HIS A 94 0.94 -1.31 4.23
CA HIS A 94 2.34 -1.58 4.51
C HIS A 94 2.95 -2.73 3.69
N CYS A 95 4.29 -2.75 3.71
CA CYS A 95 5.10 -3.89 3.32
C CYS A 95 6.36 -3.93 4.20
N LYS A 96 7.47 -4.58 3.80
CA LYS A 96 8.71 -4.58 4.60
C LYS A 96 9.19 -3.17 4.96
N THR A 97 9.37 -2.31 3.94
CA THR A 97 9.92 -0.96 4.10
C THR A 97 8.95 0.17 3.73
N GLY A 98 7.72 -0.19 3.32
CA GLY A 98 6.73 0.74 2.77
C GLY A 98 6.85 0.99 1.26
N LYS A 99 7.96 0.60 0.60
CA LYS A 99 8.15 0.96 -0.81
C LYS A 99 7.12 0.34 -1.77
N ARG A 100 6.88 -0.97 -1.61
CA ARG A 100 5.87 -1.69 -2.40
C ARG A 100 4.46 -1.13 -2.17
N ALA A 101 4.14 -0.85 -0.91
CA ALA A 101 2.85 -0.27 -0.53
C ALA A 101 2.65 1.12 -1.14
N GLY A 102 3.69 1.96 -1.13
CA GLY A 102 3.69 3.27 -1.78
C GLY A 102 3.39 3.17 -3.27
N ALA A 103 4.08 2.29 -4.00
CA ALA A 103 3.84 2.08 -5.43
C ALA A 103 2.38 1.62 -5.72
N MET A 104 1.86 0.64 -4.96
CA MET A 104 0.48 0.15 -5.11
C MET A 104 -0.54 1.26 -4.89
N VAL A 105 -0.40 1.99 -3.78
CA VAL A 105 -1.30 3.10 -3.41
C VAL A 105 -1.22 4.23 -4.43
N MET A 106 -0.03 4.58 -4.90
CA MET A 106 0.14 5.64 -5.89
C MET A 106 -0.50 5.30 -7.23
N MET A 107 -0.33 4.07 -7.72
CA MET A 107 -1.02 3.63 -8.93
C MET A 107 -2.53 3.74 -8.78
N HIS A 108 -3.07 3.37 -7.62
CA HIS A 108 -4.49 3.58 -7.32
C HIS A 108 -4.86 5.07 -7.33
N THR A 109 -4.22 5.90 -6.51
CA THR A 109 -4.61 7.30 -6.33
C THR A 109 -4.42 8.13 -7.61
N ALA A 110 -3.36 7.87 -8.36
CA ALA A 110 -3.10 8.55 -9.63
C ALA A 110 -4.14 8.18 -10.70
N SER A 111 -4.50 6.90 -10.80
CA SER A 111 -5.58 6.47 -11.70
C SER A 111 -6.93 7.07 -11.31
N GLU A 112 -7.30 7.09 -10.02
CA GLU A 112 -8.55 7.72 -9.57
C GLU A 112 -8.59 9.24 -9.82
N GLN A 113 -7.43 9.90 -9.89
CA GLN A 113 -7.30 11.33 -10.18
C GLN A 113 -7.21 11.64 -11.68
N GLY A 114 -7.20 10.62 -12.55
CA GLY A 114 -7.02 10.79 -13.99
C GLY A 114 -5.65 11.35 -14.37
N MET A 115 -4.63 11.15 -13.52
CA MET A 115 -3.26 11.60 -13.78
C MET A 115 -2.63 10.78 -14.90
N THR A 116 -1.69 11.39 -15.61
CA THR A 116 -0.73 10.68 -16.44
C THR A 116 0.30 9.95 -15.58
N GLY A 117 0.98 8.95 -16.16
CA GLY A 117 2.07 8.26 -15.49
C GLY A 117 3.25 9.18 -15.15
N GLU A 118 3.47 10.25 -15.90
CA GLU A 118 4.51 11.25 -15.57
C GLU A 118 4.12 12.07 -14.34
N GLU A 119 2.88 12.55 -14.28
CA GLU A 119 2.35 13.27 -13.11
C GLU A 119 2.35 12.38 -11.86
N ALA A 120 2.02 11.09 -12.00
CA ALA A 120 2.07 10.14 -10.90
C ALA A 120 3.49 9.96 -10.34
N LEU A 121 4.48 9.85 -11.23
CA LEU A 121 5.90 9.75 -10.83
C LEU A 121 6.41 11.04 -10.21
N GLN A 122 5.98 12.21 -10.69
CA GLN A 122 6.34 13.48 -10.07
C GLN A 122 5.74 13.60 -8.67
N ALA A 123 4.46 13.26 -8.49
CA ALA A 123 3.81 13.26 -7.19
C ALA A 123 4.51 12.29 -6.20
N ALA A 124 4.97 11.14 -6.69
CA ALA A 124 5.79 10.21 -5.92
C ALA A 124 7.04 10.87 -5.33
N GLU A 125 7.81 11.53 -6.19
CA GLU A 125 9.08 12.17 -5.84
C GLU A 125 8.83 13.32 -4.84
N GLU A 126 7.78 14.12 -5.04
CA GLU A 126 7.38 15.19 -4.12
C GLU A 126 6.98 14.69 -2.73
N MET A 127 6.40 13.49 -2.65
CA MET A 127 6.03 12.84 -1.38
C MET A 127 7.21 12.15 -0.69
N GLY A 128 8.42 12.21 -1.27
CA GLY A 128 9.61 11.54 -0.76
C GLY A 128 9.64 10.05 -1.04
N PHE A 129 8.81 9.59 -1.99
CA PHE A 129 8.85 8.23 -2.50
C PHE A 129 9.79 8.15 -3.72
N GLU A 130 11.07 7.90 -3.46
CA GLU A 130 12.03 7.69 -4.52
C GLU A 130 11.88 6.28 -5.13
N CYS A 131 11.38 6.24 -6.36
CA CYS A 131 11.38 5.05 -7.22
C CYS A 131 12.78 4.81 -7.80
N ASP A 132 13.71 4.36 -6.97
CA ASP A 132 15.12 4.10 -7.35
C ASP A 132 15.29 2.88 -8.26
N VAL A 133 14.21 2.12 -8.46
CA VAL A 133 14.20 0.90 -9.28
C VAL A 133 13.60 1.25 -10.64
N PRO A 134 14.39 1.31 -11.73
CA PRO A 134 13.92 1.74 -13.05
C PRO A 134 12.72 0.93 -13.56
N GLU A 135 12.70 -0.37 -13.30
CA GLU A 135 11.63 -1.28 -13.70
C GLU A 135 10.32 -0.94 -12.98
N LEU A 136 10.38 -0.60 -11.69
CA LEU A 136 9.23 -0.16 -10.91
C LEU A 136 8.72 1.20 -11.40
N LYS A 137 9.63 2.14 -11.68
CA LYS A 137 9.28 3.46 -12.22
C LYS A 137 8.54 3.32 -13.55
N GLN A 138 9.06 2.49 -14.45
CA GLN A 138 8.42 2.23 -15.75
C GLN A 138 7.07 1.52 -15.59
N PHE A 139 6.97 0.57 -14.65
CA PHE A 139 5.72 -0.14 -14.40
C PHE A 139 4.62 0.81 -13.89
N VAL A 140 4.92 1.64 -12.88
CA VAL A 140 3.96 2.62 -12.34
C VAL A 140 3.49 3.56 -13.46
N LYS A 141 4.43 4.11 -14.25
CA LYS A 141 4.09 4.99 -15.38
C LYS A 141 3.13 4.31 -16.35
N SER A 142 3.51 3.13 -16.85
CA SER A 142 2.73 2.38 -17.83
C SER A 142 1.36 1.98 -17.31
N TYR A 143 1.26 1.58 -16.03
CA TYR A 143 0.00 1.20 -15.42
C TYR A 143 -0.95 2.40 -15.33
N VAL A 144 -0.47 3.55 -14.83
CA VAL A 144 -1.29 4.76 -14.69
C VAL A 144 -1.74 5.27 -16.07
N ASP A 145 -0.85 5.34 -17.06
CA ASP A 145 -1.19 5.77 -18.42
C ASP A 145 -2.32 4.93 -19.04
N GLN A 146 -2.39 3.63 -18.72
CA GLN A 146 -3.45 2.72 -19.19
C GLN A 146 -4.77 2.88 -18.43
N HIS A 147 -4.76 3.51 -17.25
CA HIS A 147 -5.90 3.60 -16.34
C HIS A 147 -6.28 5.06 -15.98
N ALA A 148 -5.73 6.05 -16.68
CA ALA A 148 -6.00 7.48 -16.44
C ALA A 148 -7.45 7.91 -16.82
N ASN A 149 -8.29 7.00 -17.30
CA ASN A 149 -9.65 7.29 -17.81
C ASN A 149 -10.69 6.20 -17.47
N THR A 150 -10.43 5.35 -16.46
CA THR A 150 -11.35 4.28 -16.02
C THR A 150 -11.87 4.52 -14.62
#